data_AF-A0A3A3HHH6-F1
#
_entry.id   AF-A0A3A3HHH6-F1
#
_cell.length_a   1.000
_cell.length_b   1.000
_cell.length_c   1.000
_cell.angle_alpha   90.00
_cell.angle_beta   90.00
_cell.angle_gamma   90.00
#
_symmetry.space_group_name_H-M   'P 1'
#
loop_
_entity.id
_entity.type
_entity.pdbx_description
1 polymer ?
#
loop_
_entity_poly.entity_id
_entity_poly.type
_entity_poly.pdbx_seq_one_letter_code
_entity_poly.pdbx_strand_id
1 'polypeptide(L)'
;MLLAAIDLVNDILPADAQKFSAGWVPGQNSGVPVYAVRSQLGPTEIMSTFSECGCVVVQASALDAWFADKVGTGTALLTIEPAQILAYMLLHEAGHIARDAAVADATEAGSTQGGYNLDETVQKQREEDADEFAASAIKLGLEAGGDRGYAAAQISLALTNLSWNLTAHRLLDDFGGTVLRKPSLFWDRGLSHPNLEWRVLVVNDLIAGTDTTHKLLTEFEAARSQGTDGILWQAPQSN
;
A
#
# COMPACT_ATOMS: atom_id res chain seq x y z
N MET A 1 -17.03 6.71 4.76
CA MET A 1 -15.71 6.12 4.45
C MET A 1 -14.58 6.95 5.05
N LEU A 2 -14.24 8.14 4.51
CA LEU A 2 -13.05 8.88 4.97
C LEU A 2 -13.06 9.28 6.47
N LEU A 3 -14.21 9.72 7.01
CA LEU A 3 -14.31 9.98 8.46
C LEU A 3 -14.03 8.73 9.30
N ALA A 4 -14.63 7.59 8.95
CA ALA A 4 -14.39 6.33 9.64
C ALA A 4 -12.92 5.88 9.54
N ALA A 5 -12.25 6.15 8.40
CA ALA A 5 -10.84 5.86 8.24
C ALA A 5 -9.97 6.75 9.16
N ILE A 6 -10.29 8.04 9.25
CA ILE A 6 -9.63 8.99 10.17
C ILE A 6 -9.79 8.52 11.62
N ASP A 7 -11.00 8.12 12.01
CA ASP A 7 -11.28 7.64 13.37
C ASP A 7 -10.44 6.39 13.68
N LEU A 8 -10.42 5.39 12.78
CA LEU A 8 -9.62 4.18 12.93
C LEU A 8 -8.12 4.47 13.09
N VAL A 9 -7.56 5.37 12.27
CA VAL A 9 -6.15 5.74 12.38
C VAL A 9 -5.86 6.45 13.69
N ASN A 10 -6.73 7.36 14.10
CA ASN A 10 -6.55 8.10 15.34
C ASN A 10 -6.61 7.19 16.58
N ASP A 11 -7.39 6.11 16.54
CA ASP A 11 -7.43 5.09 17.60
C ASP A 11 -6.13 4.27 17.67
N ILE A 12 -5.43 4.08 16.54
CA ILE A 12 -4.22 3.26 16.44
C ILE A 12 -2.96 4.07 16.74
N LEU A 13 -2.88 5.31 16.27
CA LEU A 13 -1.71 6.16 16.40
C LEU A 13 -1.34 6.35 17.89
N PRO A 14 -0.04 6.40 18.23
CA PRO A 14 0.42 6.79 19.56
C PRO A 14 -0.19 8.12 20.05
N ALA A 15 -0.20 8.33 21.37
CA ALA A 15 -0.79 9.54 21.97
C ALA A 15 0.00 10.82 21.64
N ASP A 16 1.30 10.68 21.41
CA ASP A 16 2.24 11.74 21.04
C ASP A 16 2.36 11.94 19.52
N ALA A 17 1.78 11.06 18.72
CA ALA A 17 1.74 11.21 17.26
C ALA A 17 0.73 12.27 16.82
N GLN A 18 1.01 12.95 15.71
CA GLN A 18 0.09 13.92 15.13
C GLN A 18 -1.16 13.20 14.61
N LYS A 19 -2.33 13.55 15.16
CA LYS A 19 -3.61 12.98 14.76
C LYS A 19 -4.10 13.59 13.45
N PHE A 20 -4.98 12.88 12.76
CA PHE A 20 -5.67 13.39 11.57
C PHE A 20 -6.99 14.06 11.94
N SER A 21 -7.39 15.01 11.12
CA SER A 21 -8.68 15.71 11.24
C SER A 21 -9.33 15.88 9.88
N ALA A 22 -10.65 15.99 9.83
CA ALA A 22 -11.36 16.26 8.60
C ALA A 22 -11.17 17.75 8.22
N GLY A 23 -10.40 18.02 7.17
CA GLY A 23 -10.05 19.39 6.78
C GLY A 23 -11.23 20.25 6.33
N TRP A 24 -12.37 19.63 5.99
CA TRP A 24 -13.60 20.33 5.62
C TRP A 24 -14.55 20.59 6.81
N VAL A 25 -14.20 20.15 8.03
CA VAL A 25 -15.01 20.36 9.23
C VAL A 25 -14.48 21.57 10.01
N PRO A 26 -15.23 22.69 10.06
CA PRO A 26 -14.78 23.88 10.78
C PRO A 26 -14.51 23.59 12.26
N GLY A 27 -13.36 24.06 12.77
CA GLY A 27 -13.01 23.96 14.19
C GLY A 27 -12.31 22.65 14.61
N GLN A 28 -12.07 21.70 13.71
CA GLN A 28 -11.31 20.47 13.99
C GLN A 28 -9.81 20.57 13.67
N ASN A 29 -9.20 21.76 13.72
CA ASN A 29 -7.78 21.97 13.31
C ASN A 29 -6.74 21.46 14.32
N SER A 30 -7.04 20.45 15.13
CA SER A 30 -6.13 19.93 16.17
C SER A 30 -5.14 18.88 15.65
N GLY A 31 -4.94 18.77 14.34
CA GLY A 31 -4.14 17.72 13.72
C GLY A 31 -3.84 17.99 12.24
N VAL A 32 -3.26 16.99 11.55
CA VAL A 32 -3.05 17.02 10.09
C VAL A 32 -4.43 17.02 9.41
N PRO A 33 -4.80 18.06 8.64
CA PRO A 33 -6.07 18.06 7.95
C PRO A 33 -6.03 17.11 6.75
N VAL A 34 -7.07 16.30 6.61
CA VAL A 34 -7.28 15.39 5.48
C VAL A 34 -8.41 15.93 4.63
N TYR A 35 -8.19 16.07 3.33
CA TYR A 35 -9.17 16.58 2.36
C TYR A 35 -9.53 15.49 1.36
N ALA A 36 -10.82 15.37 1.01
CA ALA A 36 -11.25 14.61 -0.16
C ALA A 36 -11.49 15.57 -1.33
N VAL A 37 -10.80 15.35 -2.44
CA VAL A 37 -10.98 16.13 -3.68
C VAL A 37 -11.50 15.25 -4.81
N ARG A 38 -12.39 15.79 -5.63
CA ARG A 38 -12.94 15.08 -6.80
C ARG A 38 -12.07 15.24 -8.05
N SER A 39 -11.36 16.37 -8.15
CA SER A 39 -10.48 16.67 -9.27
C SER A 39 -9.19 15.90 -9.16
N GLN A 40 -8.72 15.38 -10.30
CA GLN A 40 -7.40 14.78 -10.37
C GLN A 40 -6.34 15.89 -10.27
N LEU A 41 -5.52 15.87 -9.22
CA LEU A 41 -4.52 16.91 -8.95
C LEU A 41 -3.14 16.59 -9.56
N GLY A 42 -2.94 15.34 -9.99
CA GLY A 42 -1.65 14.85 -10.50
C GLY A 42 -1.76 13.46 -11.12
N PRO A 43 -0.65 12.92 -11.65
CA PRO A 43 -0.72 11.86 -12.66
C PRO A 43 -1.26 10.51 -12.18
N THR A 44 -1.16 10.10 -10.92
CA THR A 44 -1.55 8.71 -10.55
C THR A 44 -1.84 8.43 -9.07
N GLU A 45 -1.46 9.31 -8.14
CA GLU A 45 -1.53 8.99 -6.70
C GLU A 45 -2.96 9.12 -6.15
N ILE A 46 -3.37 8.15 -5.34
CA ILE A 46 -4.70 8.13 -4.71
C ILE A 46 -4.74 9.03 -3.49
N MET A 47 -3.62 9.10 -2.77
CA MET A 47 -3.41 9.86 -1.57
C MET A 47 -1.98 10.39 -1.61
N SER A 48 -1.79 11.64 -1.15
CA SER A 48 -0.46 12.24 -1.01
C SER A 48 -0.47 13.25 0.14
N THR A 49 0.66 13.38 0.83
CA THR A 49 0.96 14.53 1.71
C THR A 49 1.43 15.74 0.92
N PHE A 50 0.90 16.92 1.25
CA PHE A 50 1.30 18.21 0.69
C PHE A 50 1.93 19.07 1.78
N SER A 51 3.21 19.41 1.59
CA SER A 51 4.01 20.13 2.59
C SER A 51 3.55 21.59 2.74
N GLU A 52 3.03 22.22 1.68
CA GLU A 52 2.62 23.62 1.68
C GLU A 52 1.43 23.90 2.61
N CYS A 53 0.53 22.93 2.76
CA CYS A 53 -0.61 22.99 3.67
C CYS A 53 -0.42 22.13 4.93
N GLY A 54 0.66 21.33 4.99
CA GLY A 54 0.85 20.29 6.02
C GLY A 54 -0.35 19.34 6.09
N CYS A 55 -0.87 18.92 4.93
CA CYS A 55 -2.16 18.25 4.82
C CYS A 55 -2.09 16.99 3.96
N VAL A 56 -3.04 16.08 4.14
CA VAL A 56 -3.22 14.90 3.29
C VAL A 56 -4.37 15.16 2.33
N VAL A 57 -4.19 14.85 1.06
CA VAL A 57 -5.24 14.96 0.05
C VAL A 57 -5.55 13.60 -0.54
N VAL A 58 -6.83 13.22 -0.52
CA VAL A 58 -7.36 11.98 -1.08
C VAL A 58 -8.12 12.30 -2.36
N GLN A 59 -7.68 11.75 -3.48
CA GLN A 59 -8.33 11.88 -4.77
C GLN A 59 -9.48 10.87 -4.87
N ALA A 60 -10.68 11.28 -4.48
CA ALA A 60 -11.84 10.39 -4.32
C ALA A 60 -12.15 9.57 -5.58
N SER A 61 -12.08 10.19 -6.76
CA SER A 61 -12.33 9.50 -8.03
C SER A 61 -11.28 8.42 -8.34
N ALA A 62 -10.01 8.67 -7.98
CA ALA A 62 -8.93 7.70 -8.16
C ALA A 62 -9.04 6.55 -7.14
N LEU A 63 -9.42 6.86 -5.90
CA LEU A 63 -9.69 5.89 -4.85
C LEU A 63 -10.82 4.92 -5.24
N ASP A 64 -11.93 5.46 -5.75
CA ASP A 64 -13.07 4.65 -6.20
C ASP A 64 -12.67 3.70 -7.34
N ALA A 65 -11.91 4.21 -8.32
CA ALA A 65 -11.39 3.40 -9.43
C ALA A 65 -10.43 2.30 -8.94
N TRP A 66 -9.56 2.63 -7.98
CA TRP A 66 -8.64 1.67 -7.39
C TRP A 66 -9.37 0.58 -6.59
N PHE A 67 -10.39 0.93 -5.81
CA PHE A 67 -11.21 -0.07 -5.12
C PHE A 67 -11.93 -0.99 -6.10
N ALA A 68 -12.48 -0.45 -7.19
CA ALA A 68 -13.11 -1.27 -8.22
C ALA A 68 -12.12 -2.26 -8.88
N ASP A 69 -10.87 -1.82 -9.09
CA ASP A 69 -9.82 -2.62 -9.73
C ASP A 69 -9.16 -3.65 -8.78
N LYS A 70 -8.86 -3.27 -7.54
CA LYS A 70 -8.05 -4.08 -6.60
C LYS A 70 -8.86 -4.85 -5.56
N VAL A 71 -10.04 -4.34 -5.21
CA VAL A 71 -10.90 -4.95 -4.19
C VAL A 71 -12.08 -5.65 -4.85
N GLY A 72 -12.65 -5.06 -5.90
CA GLY A 72 -13.57 -5.69 -6.83
C GLY A 72 -14.78 -6.39 -6.18
N THR A 73 -15.52 -7.14 -7.00
CA THR A 73 -16.56 -8.05 -6.53
C THR A 73 -16.52 -9.32 -7.37
N GLY A 74 -16.07 -10.43 -6.78
CA GLY A 74 -16.00 -11.74 -7.43
C GLY A 74 -16.10 -12.85 -6.39
N THR A 75 -16.58 -14.03 -6.77
CA THR A 75 -16.78 -15.14 -5.81
C THR A 75 -15.47 -15.69 -5.23
N ALA A 76 -14.34 -15.40 -5.86
CA ALA A 76 -13.00 -15.78 -5.38
C ALA A 76 -12.33 -14.68 -4.53
N LEU A 77 -12.90 -13.48 -4.48
CA LEU A 77 -12.34 -12.34 -3.76
C LEU A 77 -12.95 -12.23 -2.37
N LEU A 78 -12.11 -11.90 -1.38
CA LEU A 78 -12.54 -11.62 -0.02
C LEU A 78 -13.08 -10.19 0.06
N THR A 79 -14.14 -10.03 0.86
CA THR A 79 -14.73 -8.71 1.12
C THR A 79 -13.79 -7.87 1.98
N ILE A 80 -13.64 -6.61 1.60
CA ILE A 80 -12.81 -5.64 2.32
C ILE A 80 -13.66 -4.40 2.55
N GLU A 81 -13.71 -3.92 3.79
CA GLU A 81 -14.36 -2.65 4.11
C GLU A 81 -13.44 -1.50 3.66
N PRO A 82 -13.87 -0.63 2.73
CA PRO A 82 -13.01 0.41 2.17
C PRO A 82 -12.38 1.35 3.21
N ALA A 83 -13.08 1.62 4.31
CA ALA A 83 -12.55 2.45 5.38
C ALA A 83 -11.29 1.87 6.05
N GLN A 84 -11.15 0.54 6.09
CA GLN A 84 -10.01 -0.13 6.73
C GLN A 84 -8.74 -0.03 5.88
N ILE A 85 -8.86 -0.17 4.56
CA ILE A 85 -7.73 0.06 3.64
C ILE A 85 -7.36 1.53 3.58
N LEU A 86 -8.36 2.42 3.56
CA LEU A 86 -8.10 3.85 3.60
C LEU A 86 -7.42 4.27 4.92
N ALA A 87 -7.74 3.60 6.03
CA ALA A 87 -7.05 3.80 7.30
C ALA A 87 -5.59 3.33 7.24
N TYR A 88 -5.29 2.20 6.58
CA TYR A 88 -3.90 1.82 6.32
C TYR A 88 -3.17 2.86 5.45
N MET A 89 -3.78 3.35 4.37
CA MET A 89 -3.19 4.42 3.55
C MET A 89 -2.89 5.68 4.38
N LEU A 90 -3.78 6.08 5.29
CA LEU A 90 -3.52 7.20 6.20
C LEU A 90 -2.40 6.92 7.20
N LEU A 91 -2.25 5.69 7.70
CA LEU A 91 -1.11 5.30 8.54
C LEU A 91 0.21 5.36 7.76
N HIS A 92 0.19 5.01 6.48
CA HIS A 92 1.32 5.16 5.58
C HIS A 92 1.71 6.65 5.41
N GLU A 93 0.75 7.54 5.13
CA GLU A 93 1.02 8.99 5.09
C GLU A 93 1.52 9.54 6.44
N ALA A 94 1.05 9.01 7.57
CA ALA A 94 1.59 9.38 8.88
C ALA A 94 3.07 9.01 9.01
N GLY A 95 3.49 7.92 8.39
CA GLY A 95 4.90 7.53 8.27
C GLY A 95 5.73 8.54 7.49
N HIS A 96 5.21 9.04 6.35
CA HIS A 96 5.85 10.13 5.62
C HIS A 96 5.96 11.40 6.48
N ILE A 97 4.89 11.82 7.15
CA ILE A 97 4.90 13.03 8.00
C ILE A 97 5.91 12.89 9.15
N ALA A 98 5.96 11.72 9.79
CA ALA A 98 6.90 11.45 10.88
C ALA A 98 8.37 11.49 10.41
N ARG A 99 8.66 11.10 9.17
CA ARG A 99 10.03 11.05 8.61
C ARG A 99 10.43 12.30 7.83
N ASP A 100 9.53 12.99 7.14
CA ASP A 100 9.81 14.26 6.44
C ASP A 100 10.09 15.40 7.43
N ALA A 101 9.58 15.30 8.67
CA ALA A 101 10.06 16.13 9.78
C ALA A 101 11.56 15.94 10.08
N ALA A 102 12.17 14.86 9.59
CA ALA A 102 13.56 14.48 9.86
C ALA A 102 14.50 14.56 8.62
N VAL A 103 13.99 14.69 7.39
CA VAL A 103 14.84 14.63 6.18
C VAL A 103 14.48 15.70 5.15
N ALA A 104 15.41 16.63 4.91
CA ALA A 104 15.31 17.60 3.82
C ALA A 104 15.58 16.94 2.46
N ASP A 105 14.66 17.18 1.52
CA ASP A 105 14.75 17.09 0.05
C ASP A 105 15.91 16.26 -0.53
N ALA A 106 15.58 15.07 -1.02
CA ALA A 106 16.44 14.31 -1.94
C ALA A 106 15.67 14.11 -3.24
N THR A 107 15.81 15.08 -4.15
CA THR A 107 15.49 14.88 -5.56
C THR A 107 16.59 14.06 -6.20
N GLU A 108 16.27 12.88 -6.73
CA GLU A 108 17.13 12.23 -7.71
C GLU A 108 16.35 11.86 -8.97
N ALA A 109 16.97 12.23 -10.08
CA ALA A 109 16.53 11.94 -11.43
C ALA A 109 17.13 10.59 -11.86
N GLY A 110 16.35 9.53 -11.73
CA GLY A 110 16.54 8.33 -12.53
C GLY A 110 15.58 8.36 -13.71
N SER A 111 16.05 8.02 -14.90
CA SER A 111 15.19 7.74 -16.06
C SER A 111 15.38 6.27 -16.41
N THR A 112 14.46 5.41 -15.96
CA THR A 112 14.34 4.08 -16.54
C THR A 112 13.52 4.18 -17.81
N GLN A 113 14.20 4.38 -18.94
CA GLN A 113 13.63 4.02 -20.24
C GLN A 113 13.39 2.51 -20.24
N GLY A 114 12.23 2.07 -19.75
CA GLY A 114 11.97 0.64 -19.59
C GLY A 114 10.77 0.22 -18.74
N GLY A 115 9.94 1.12 -18.20
CA GLY A 115 8.63 0.80 -17.63
C GLY A 115 8.61 0.02 -16.31
N TYR A 116 9.53 -0.93 -16.11
CA TYR A 116 9.68 -1.77 -14.91
C TYR A 116 11.14 -1.87 -14.48
N ASN A 117 11.41 -1.87 -13.17
CA ASN A 117 12.76 -2.04 -12.61
C ASN A 117 12.70 -2.60 -11.19
N LEU A 118 13.87 -2.97 -10.66
CA LEU A 118 14.10 -3.39 -9.29
C LEU A 118 15.17 -2.51 -8.60
N ASP A 119 15.51 -1.37 -9.21
CA ASP A 119 16.57 -0.50 -8.71
C ASP A 119 16.16 0.09 -7.37
N GLU A 120 17.04 0.05 -6.38
CA GLU A 120 16.84 0.76 -5.12
C GLU A 120 16.93 2.27 -5.37
N THR A 121 15.95 3.02 -4.89
CA THR A 121 15.91 4.48 -4.97
C THR A 121 15.58 5.06 -3.62
N VAL A 122 15.97 6.32 -3.38
CA VAL A 122 15.61 7.03 -2.15
C VAL A 122 14.09 7.09 -1.98
N GLN A 123 13.35 7.22 -3.08
CA GLN A 123 11.89 7.25 -3.08
C GLN A 123 11.31 5.89 -2.65
N LYS A 124 11.80 4.78 -3.20
CA LYS A 124 11.36 3.44 -2.78
C LYS A 124 11.67 3.17 -1.31
N GLN A 125 12.85 3.58 -0.85
CA GLN A 125 13.17 3.48 0.57
C GLN A 125 12.20 4.28 1.44
N ARG A 126 11.83 5.51 1.04
CA ARG A 126 10.84 6.33 1.75
C ARG A 126 9.45 5.67 1.81
N GLU A 127 9.06 4.93 0.77
CA GLU A 127 7.81 4.16 0.76
C GLU A 127 7.86 2.98 1.74
N GLU A 128 8.94 2.19 1.71
CA GLU A 128 9.15 1.06 2.63
C GLU A 128 9.19 1.53 4.09
N ASP A 129 9.89 2.63 4.32
CA ASP A 129 9.99 3.33 5.58
C ASP A 129 8.62 3.75 6.16
N ALA A 130 7.72 4.24 5.30
CA ALA A 130 6.35 4.61 5.68
C ALA A 130 5.48 3.37 5.92
N ASP A 131 5.68 2.29 5.16
CA ASP A 131 5.04 0.99 5.38
C ASP A 131 5.47 0.35 6.72
N GLU A 132 6.76 0.42 7.06
CA GLU A 132 7.29 -0.05 8.35
C GLU A 132 6.66 0.71 9.53
N PHE A 133 6.49 2.03 9.38
CA PHE A 133 5.82 2.84 10.38
C PHE A 133 4.37 2.38 10.57
N ALA A 134 3.62 2.22 9.46
CA ALA A 134 2.24 1.76 9.50
C ALA A 134 2.12 0.35 10.12
N ALA A 135 2.97 -0.59 9.70
CA ALA A 135 3.03 -1.94 10.25
C ALA A 135 3.31 -1.94 11.76
N SER A 136 4.27 -1.12 12.20
CA SER A 136 4.61 -0.97 13.61
C SER A 136 3.45 -0.41 14.43
N ALA A 137 2.76 0.62 13.92
CA ALA A 137 1.59 1.19 14.58
C ALA A 137 0.45 0.17 14.73
N ILE A 138 0.18 -0.63 13.69
CA ILE A 138 -0.82 -1.70 13.73
C ILE A 138 -0.42 -2.78 14.74
N LYS A 139 0.83 -3.26 14.68
CA LYS A 139 1.34 -4.29 15.60
C LYS A 139 1.24 -3.86 17.06
N LEU A 140 1.71 -2.65 17.39
CA LEU A 140 1.58 -2.09 18.74
C LEU A 140 0.12 -1.90 19.14
N GLY A 141 -0.76 -1.58 18.18
CA GLY A 141 -2.19 -1.50 18.42
C GLY A 141 -2.79 -2.85 18.81
N LEU A 142 -2.47 -3.91 18.08
CA LEU A 142 -2.88 -5.29 18.38
C LEU A 142 -2.42 -5.73 19.78
N GLU A 143 -1.18 -5.43 20.14
CA GLU A 143 -0.60 -5.74 21.45
C GLU A 143 -1.28 -4.98 22.60
N ALA A 144 -1.76 -3.75 22.35
CA ALA A 144 -2.42 -2.93 23.36
C ALA A 144 -3.83 -3.46 23.74
N GLY A 145 -4.53 -4.12 22.82
CA GLY A 145 -5.90 -4.59 23.04
C GLY A 145 -6.94 -3.46 23.17
N GLY A 146 -8.14 -3.78 23.67
CA GLY A 146 -9.24 -2.81 23.81
C GLY A 146 -9.69 -2.21 22.47
N ASP A 147 -10.13 -0.95 22.49
CA ASP A 147 -10.59 -0.24 21.28
C ASP A 147 -9.46 -0.07 20.25
N ARG A 148 -8.25 0.25 20.73
CA ARG A 148 -7.05 0.36 19.89
C ARG A 148 -6.70 -0.96 19.20
N GLY A 149 -6.74 -2.07 19.94
CA GLY A 149 -6.52 -3.40 19.39
C GLY A 149 -7.60 -3.83 18.41
N TYR A 150 -8.86 -3.45 18.67
CA TYR A 150 -9.96 -3.71 17.74
C TYR A 150 -9.78 -2.94 16.42
N ALA A 151 -9.44 -1.66 16.47
CA ALA A 151 -9.13 -0.85 15.29
C ALA A 151 -7.96 -1.44 14.50
N ALA A 152 -6.87 -1.81 15.18
CA ALA A 152 -5.71 -2.44 14.54
C ALA A 152 -6.05 -3.80 13.89
N ALA A 153 -6.87 -4.62 14.55
CA ALA A 153 -7.32 -5.90 14.02
C ALA A 153 -8.16 -5.74 12.75
N GLN A 154 -9.01 -4.71 12.67
CA GLN A 154 -9.77 -4.41 11.47
C GLN A 154 -8.86 -4.10 10.28
N ILE A 155 -7.82 -3.27 10.48
CA ILE A 155 -6.86 -2.94 9.43
C ILE A 155 -6.02 -4.16 9.03
N SER A 156 -5.53 -4.93 10.01
CA SER A 156 -4.74 -6.13 9.75
C SER A 156 -5.51 -7.19 8.95
N LEU A 157 -6.80 -7.40 9.26
CA LEU A 157 -7.66 -8.29 8.50
C LEU A 157 -7.88 -7.78 7.08
N ALA A 158 -8.10 -6.47 6.92
CA ALA A 158 -8.25 -5.86 5.59
C ALA A 158 -7.01 -6.05 4.71
N LEU A 159 -5.81 -5.92 5.30
CA LEU A 159 -4.53 -6.14 4.60
C LEU A 159 -4.30 -7.61 4.23
N THR A 160 -4.73 -8.54 5.08
CA THR A 160 -4.72 -9.98 4.77
C THR A 160 -5.66 -10.27 3.59
N ASN A 161 -6.87 -9.72 3.61
CA ASN A 161 -7.83 -9.88 2.52
C ASN A 161 -7.34 -9.22 1.22
N LEU A 162 -6.70 -8.06 1.32
CA LEU A 162 -6.11 -7.38 0.16
C LEU A 162 -4.98 -8.21 -0.45
N SER A 163 -4.09 -8.76 0.37
CA SER A 163 -3.03 -9.66 -0.10
C SER A 163 -3.60 -10.85 -0.87
N TRP A 164 -4.64 -11.49 -0.34
CA TRP A 164 -5.34 -12.56 -1.04
C TRP A 164 -5.93 -12.09 -2.38
N ASN A 165 -6.64 -10.96 -2.39
CA ASN A 165 -7.27 -10.45 -3.61
C ASN A 165 -6.23 -10.12 -4.69
N LEU A 166 -5.10 -9.50 -4.32
CA LEU A 166 -4.00 -9.21 -5.25
C LEU A 166 -3.40 -10.48 -5.83
N THR A 167 -3.11 -11.48 -4.99
CA THR A 167 -2.64 -12.79 -5.44
C THR A 167 -3.67 -13.50 -6.34
N ALA A 168 -4.96 -13.43 -6.00
CA ALA A 168 -6.02 -14.03 -6.78
C ALA A 168 -6.14 -13.38 -8.17
N HIS A 169 -6.12 -12.05 -8.25
CA HIS A 169 -6.07 -11.32 -9.52
C HIS A 169 -4.88 -11.75 -10.36
N ARG A 170 -3.69 -11.77 -9.78
CA ARG A 170 -2.47 -12.19 -10.47
C ARG A 170 -2.58 -13.63 -11.00
N LEU A 171 -3.06 -14.58 -10.18
CA LEU A 171 -3.15 -16.00 -10.55
C LEU A 171 -4.28 -16.30 -11.54
N LEU A 172 -5.43 -15.66 -11.41
CA LEU A 172 -6.63 -15.97 -12.19
C LEU A 172 -6.70 -15.16 -13.47
N ASP A 173 -6.36 -13.86 -13.41
CA ASP A 173 -6.49 -12.95 -14.55
C ASP A 173 -5.23 -12.94 -15.44
N ASP A 174 -4.04 -13.18 -14.86
CA ASP A 174 -2.78 -13.29 -15.59
C ASP A 174 -1.99 -14.55 -15.21
N PHE A 175 -2.66 -15.71 -15.27
CA PHE A 175 -2.05 -17.02 -15.03
C PHE A 175 -0.75 -17.20 -15.82
N GLY A 176 -0.79 -16.89 -17.11
CA GLY A 176 0.36 -17.05 -18.00
C GLY A 176 1.54 -16.15 -17.61
N GLY A 177 1.26 -14.89 -17.30
CA GLY A 177 2.28 -13.96 -16.80
C GLY A 177 2.82 -14.36 -15.44
N THR A 178 1.98 -14.94 -14.58
CA THR A 178 2.38 -15.43 -13.26
C THR A 178 3.34 -16.60 -13.36
N VAL A 179 2.99 -17.62 -14.15
CA VAL A 179 3.85 -18.80 -14.36
C VAL A 179 5.18 -18.39 -14.98
N LEU A 180 5.16 -17.43 -15.91
CA LEU A 180 6.37 -16.89 -16.55
C LEU A 180 7.10 -15.81 -15.75
N ARG A 181 6.57 -15.42 -14.59
CA ARG A 181 7.16 -14.37 -13.74
C ARG A 181 7.43 -13.07 -14.51
N LYS A 182 6.44 -12.63 -15.30
CA LYS A 182 6.58 -11.41 -16.11
C LYS A 182 6.90 -10.20 -15.23
N PRO A 183 7.85 -9.33 -15.63
CA PRO A 183 8.15 -8.09 -14.91
C PRO A 183 6.91 -7.23 -14.61
N SER A 184 5.92 -7.21 -15.51
CA SER A 184 4.68 -6.44 -15.30
C SER A 184 3.84 -6.85 -14.09
N LEU A 185 4.08 -8.03 -13.52
CA LEU A 185 3.38 -8.53 -12.34
C LEU A 185 4.22 -8.46 -11.06
N PHE A 186 5.53 -8.64 -11.18
CA PHE A 186 6.42 -8.80 -10.02
C PHE A 186 7.39 -7.65 -9.79
N TRP A 187 7.68 -6.81 -10.80
CA TRP A 187 8.63 -5.70 -10.68
C TRP A 187 7.93 -4.38 -10.36
N ASP A 188 8.72 -3.34 -10.08
CA ASP A 188 8.22 -2.01 -9.76
C ASP A 188 7.94 -1.24 -11.03
N ARG A 189 6.81 -0.54 -11.08
CA ARG A 189 6.47 0.31 -12.21
C ARG A 189 7.07 1.71 -11.98
N GLY A 190 8.11 2.03 -12.73
CA GLY A 190 8.84 3.29 -12.53
C GLY A 190 9.71 3.29 -11.26
N LEU A 191 10.14 4.47 -10.83
CA LEU A 191 11.21 4.61 -9.83
C LEU A 191 10.75 5.07 -8.45
N SER A 192 9.47 5.43 -8.30
CA SER A 192 8.95 6.03 -7.08
C SER A 192 8.35 5.03 -6.10
N HIS A 193 7.66 3.99 -6.59
CA HIS A 193 6.90 3.08 -5.72
C HIS A 193 7.27 1.63 -5.99
N PRO A 194 7.55 0.83 -4.93
CA PRO A 194 7.63 -0.60 -5.05
C PRO A 194 6.28 -1.23 -5.47
N ASN A 195 6.33 -2.45 -5.98
CA ASN A 195 5.15 -3.24 -6.36
C ASN A 195 4.16 -3.37 -5.18
N LEU A 196 2.87 -3.08 -5.43
CA LEU A 196 1.84 -3.08 -4.40
C LEU A 196 1.66 -4.44 -3.70
N GLU A 197 1.66 -5.56 -4.43
CA GLU A 197 1.49 -6.89 -3.81
C GLU A 197 2.68 -7.20 -2.90
N TRP A 198 3.89 -6.87 -3.34
CA TRP A 198 5.09 -7.01 -2.51
C TRP A 198 5.00 -6.17 -1.22
N ARG A 199 4.66 -4.87 -1.33
CA ARG A 199 4.50 -3.98 -0.16
C ARG A 199 3.47 -4.52 0.85
N VAL A 200 2.32 -4.96 0.37
CA VAL A 200 1.27 -5.54 1.23
C VAL A 200 1.75 -6.84 1.89
N LEU A 201 2.51 -7.69 1.19
CA LEU A 201 3.11 -8.90 1.77
C LEU A 201 4.15 -8.56 2.85
N VAL A 202 5.02 -7.58 2.61
CA VAL A 202 5.99 -7.07 3.60
C VAL A 202 5.26 -6.57 4.85
N VAL A 203 4.23 -5.74 4.69
CA VAL A 203 3.47 -5.21 5.83
C VAL A 203 2.76 -6.30 6.61
N ASN A 204 2.09 -7.25 5.94
CA ASN A 204 1.46 -8.39 6.62
C ASN A 204 2.48 -9.20 7.43
N ASP A 205 3.68 -9.36 6.89
CA ASP A 205 4.75 -10.07 7.53
C ASP A 205 5.34 -9.34 8.74
N LEU A 206 5.56 -8.03 8.64
CA LEU A 206 6.00 -7.18 9.75
C LEU A 206 4.98 -7.18 10.91
N ILE A 207 3.68 -7.19 10.60
CA ILE A 207 2.60 -7.23 11.59
C ILE A 207 2.56 -8.60 12.27
N ALA A 208 2.45 -9.69 11.50
CA ALA A 208 2.16 -11.01 12.04
C ALA A 208 3.41 -11.81 12.45
N GLY A 209 4.50 -11.69 11.68
CA GLY A 209 5.78 -12.37 11.93
C GLY A 209 5.65 -13.89 12.05
N THR A 210 4.82 -14.50 11.19
CA THR A 210 4.55 -15.96 11.23
C THR A 210 5.28 -16.67 10.10
N ASP A 211 5.50 -17.98 10.25
CA ASP A 211 6.06 -18.82 9.18
C ASP A 211 5.26 -18.71 7.86
N THR A 212 3.94 -18.50 7.96
CA THR A 212 3.07 -18.36 6.79
C THR A 212 3.30 -17.05 6.07
N THR A 213 3.36 -15.93 6.78
CA THR A 213 3.61 -14.62 6.17
C THR A 213 5.01 -14.52 5.59
N HIS A 214 6.03 -15.05 6.29
CA HIS A 214 7.40 -15.14 5.78
C HIS A 214 7.46 -15.94 4.48
N LYS A 215 6.79 -17.09 4.44
CA LYS A 215 6.76 -17.95 3.26
C LYS A 215 6.10 -17.27 2.06
N LEU A 216 4.95 -16.62 2.25
CA LEU A 216 4.24 -15.92 1.17
C LEU A 216 5.11 -14.79 0.58
N LEU A 217 5.77 -14.00 1.44
CA LEU A 217 6.69 -12.95 1.00
C LEU A 217 7.89 -13.54 0.24
N THR A 218 8.56 -14.55 0.81
CA THR A 218 9.73 -15.19 0.20
C THR A 218 9.39 -15.82 -1.16
N GLU A 219 8.22 -16.45 -1.31
CA GLU A 219 7.76 -17.01 -2.58
C GLU A 219 7.55 -15.92 -3.65
N PHE A 220 6.99 -14.77 -3.26
CA PHE A 220 6.85 -13.62 -4.15
C PHE A 220 8.21 -13.05 -4.56
N GLU A 221 9.14 -12.89 -3.61
CA GLU A 221 10.49 -12.38 -3.86
C GLU A 221 11.34 -13.31 -4.73
N ALA A 222 11.17 -14.63 -4.56
CA ALA A 222 11.77 -15.62 -5.44
C ALA A 222 11.24 -15.48 -6.88
N ALA A 223 9.95 -15.19 -7.06
CA ALA A 223 9.39 -14.93 -8.39
C ALA A 223 9.89 -13.59 -8.97
N ARG A 224 10.02 -12.57 -8.14
CA ARG A 224 10.49 -11.23 -8.49
C ARG A 224 11.96 -11.19 -8.92
N SER A 225 12.83 -11.96 -8.26
CA SER A 225 14.27 -12.01 -8.54
C SER A 225 14.65 -12.89 -9.75
N GLN A 226 13.83 -13.87 -10.11
CA GLN A 226 14.15 -14.89 -11.12
C GLN A 226 13.40 -14.65 -12.44
N GLY A 227 13.33 -13.41 -12.93
CA GLY A 227 12.64 -13.08 -14.20
C GLY A 227 12.99 -14.09 -15.30
N THR A 228 11.99 -14.65 -15.98
CA THR A 228 12.23 -15.70 -16.99
C THR A 228 12.10 -15.16 -18.41
N ASP A 229 12.99 -15.62 -19.31
CA ASP A 229 12.89 -15.44 -20.77
C ASP A 229 11.80 -16.36 -21.40
N GLY A 230 10.91 -16.93 -20.58
CA GLY A 230 10.31 -18.23 -20.84
C GLY A 230 9.11 -18.24 -21.78
N ILE A 231 9.18 -19.11 -22.79
CA ILE A 231 8.05 -19.57 -23.60
C ILE A 231 7.32 -20.67 -22.81
N LEU A 232 6.03 -20.50 -22.51
CA LEU A 232 5.21 -21.51 -21.79
C LEU A 232 5.09 -22.84 -22.53
N TRP A 233 5.10 -22.79 -23.86
CA TRP A 233 5.01 -23.95 -24.72
C TRP A 233 5.50 -23.59 -26.13
N GLN A 234 6.35 -24.44 -26.71
CA GLN A 234 6.80 -24.32 -28.10
C GLN A 234 6.35 -25.55 -28.88
N ALA A 235 5.70 -25.33 -30.03
CA ALA A 235 5.30 -26.42 -30.91
C ALA A 235 6.53 -27.22 -31.37
N PRO A 236 6.42 -28.55 -31.56
CA PRO A 236 7.50 -29.33 -32.15
C PRO A 236 7.85 -28.77 -33.52
N GLN A 237 9.12 -28.48 -33.77
CA GLN A 237 9.57 -28.13 -35.10
C GLN A 237 9.43 -29.36 -36.00
N SER A 238 8.55 -29.28 -37.00
CA SER A 238 8.46 -30.27 -38.06
C SER A 238 9.68 -30.15 -38.96
N ASN A 239 10.54 -31.18 -38.94
CA ASN A 239 11.65 -31.37 -39.89
C ASN A 239 11.15 -31.67 -41.30
#